data_AF-A0A2S7XP14-F1
#
_entry.id   AF-A0A2S7XP14-F1
#
_cell.length_a   1.000
_cell.length_b   1.000
_cell.length_c   1.000
_cell.angle_alpha   90.00
_cell.angle_beta   90.00
_cell.angle_gamma   90.00
#
_symmetry.space_group_name_H-M   'P 1'
#
loop_
_entity.id
_entity.type
_entity.pdbx_description
1 polymer ?
#
loop_
_entity_poly.entity_id
_entity_poly.type
_entity_poly.pdbx_seq_one_letter_code
_entity_poly.pdbx_strand_id
1 'polypeptide(L)'
;MLWEFSDANLGYMVGQMNTSPIAAGVHSPVIGRLQNGQWAAVFGNGYDSGTGAWLYIVNLDDGSLIKKIQVSTDVTNGLSAATLIRDTNQTIAGAYAGDLKGNLWKFDLTGTSSAWGVAYSGVPLFQAVDADDVRQPITGPLEIGTHPLGGYLVYFGTGQYMRGNDVLSRTAKCLRHLG
;
A
#
# COMPACT_ATOMS: atom_id res chain seq x y z
N MET A 1 -23.32 -5.67 13.64
CA MET A 1 -21.86 -5.41 13.55
C MET A 1 -21.21 -6.69 13.05
N LEU A 2 -20.49 -6.65 11.92
CA LEU A 2 -19.97 -7.85 11.26
C LEU A 2 -18.70 -8.37 11.97
N TRP A 3 -17.76 -7.48 12.30
CA TRP A 3 -16.64 -7.70 13.22
C TRP A 3 -15.89 -6.37 13.45
N GLU A 4 -14.95 -6.35 14.40
CA GLU A 4 -13.97 -5.29 14.62
C GLU A 4 -12.56 -5.91 14.61
N PHE A 5 -11.59 -5.27 13.93
CA PHE A 5 -10.21 -5.74 13.89
C PHE A 5 -9.31 -4.78 14.68
N SER A 6 -8.48 -5.33 15.56
CA SER A 6 -7.48 -4.59 16.32
C SER A 6 -6.16 -5.35 16.39
N ASP A 7 -5.04 -4.62 16.38
CA ASP A 7 -3.69 -5.15 16.53
C ASP A 7 -2.79 -4.03 17.08
N ALA A 8 -1.84 -4.36 17.93
CA ALA A 8 -0.96 -3.40 18.61
C ALA A 8 -0.07 -2.56 17.67
N ASN A 9 0.04 -2.93 16.40
CA ASN A 9 0.86 -2.23 15.42
C ASN A 9 0.03 -1.32 14.49
N LEU A 10 -1.28 -1.22 14.72
CA LEU A 10 -2.12 -0.24 14.04
C LEU A 10 -1.89 1.15 14.63
N GLY A 11 -1.75 2.14 13.76
CA GLY A 11 -1.67 3.55 14.11
C GLY A 11 -2.88 4.32 13.56
N TYR A 12 -2.67 5.59 13.21
CA TYR A 12 -3.69 6.43 12.61
C TYR A 12 -3.98 6.02 11.16
N MET A 13 -5.20 5.54 10.92
CA MET A 13 -5.67 5.02 9.63
C MET A 13 -6.16 6.10 8.67
N VAL A 14 -5.41 7.20 8.52
CA VAL A 14 -5.82 8.31 7.66
C VAL A 14 -5.63 7.95 6.19
N GLY A 15 -6.68 8.13 5.38
CA GLY A 15 -6.64 7.91 3.93
C GLY A 15 -6.49 6.44 3.51
N GLN A 16 -6.58 5.49 4.45
CA GLN A 16 -6.39 4.05 4.21
C GLN A 16 -7.54 3.42 3.40
N MET A 17 -8.73 4.04 3.43
CA MET A 17 -9.89 3.65 2.65
C MET A 17 -10.17 4.71 1.60
N ASN A 18 -9.76 4.50 0.35
CA ASN A 18 -10.38 5.21 -0.77
C ASN A 18 -11.65 4.44 -1.16
N THR A 19 -12.74 5.08 -1.56
CA THR A 19 -13.92 4.38 -2.12
C THR A 19 -14.19 4.88 -3.54
N SER A 20 -13.16 5.43 -4.20
CA SER A 20 -13.32 6.15 -5.45
C SER A 20 -13.94 5.25 -6.53
N PRO A 21 -15.14 5.59 -7.03
CA PRO A 21 -15.81 4.83 -8.07
C PRO A 21 -15.33 5.33 -9.43
N ILE A 22 -14.17 4.90 -9.91
CA ILE A 22 -13.72 5.28 -11.25
C ILE A 22 -13.02 4.13 -11.99
N ALA A 23 -13.53 3.94 -13.21
CA ALA A 23 -13.12 3.02 -14.28
C ALA A 23 -13.33 1.52 -14.03
N ALA A 24 -14.27 0.94 -14.78
CA ALA A 24 -14.49 -0.49 -14.90
C ALA A 24 -13.17 -1.25 -15.12
N GLY A 25 -12.76 -2.02 -14.11
CA GLY A 25 -11.66 -2.99 -14.20
C GLY A 25 -10.30 -2.57 -13.62
N VAL A 26 -10.16 -1.40 -12.98
CA VAL A 26 -8.85 -0.92 -12.54
C VAL A 26 -8.90 -0.60 -11.03
N HIS A 27 -8.52 -1.62 -10.24
CA HIS A 27 -8.16 -1.59 -8.81
C HIS A 27 -9.24 -1.13 -7.81
N SER A 28 -10.01 -2.09 -7.26
CA SER A 28 -10.87 -1.79 -6.11
C SER A 28 -10.04 -1.50 -4.86
N PRO A 29 -10.47 -0.50 -4.06
CA PRO A 29 -9.90 -0.17 -2.77
C PRO A 29 -9.89 -1.32 -1.80
N VAL A 30 -8.73 -1.62 -1.21
CA VAL A 30 -8.50 -2.40 0.02
C VAL A 30 -9.09 -3.84 0.06
N ILE A 31 -10.19 -4.17 -0.59
CA ILE A 31 -10.94 -5.41 -0.52
C ILE A 31 -10.87 -6.15 -1.86
N GLY A 32 -10.64 -7.45 -1.82
CA GLY A 32 -10.68 -8.30 -2.99
C GLY A 32 -10.76 -9.77 -2.65
N ARG A 33 -11.03 -10.58 -3.67
CA ARG A 33 -11.09 -12.04 -3.54
C ARG A 33 -9.67 -12.61 -3.63
N LEU A 34 -9.30 -13.49 -2.72
CA LEU A 34 -8.06 -14.26 -2.75
C LEU A 34 -8.17 -15.47 -3.69
N GLN A 35 -7.04 -16.05 -4.07
CA GLN A 35 -6.99 -17.23 -4.95
C GLN A 35 -7.68 -18.47 -4.36
N ASN A 36 -7.77 -18.57 -3.03
CA ASN A 36 -8.52 -19.63 -2.33
C ASN A 36 -10.03 -19.35 -2.25
N GLY A 37 -10.51 -18.25 -2.84
CA GLY A 37 -11.91 -17.88 -2.91
C GLY A 37 -12.43 -17.02 -1.76
N GLN A 38 -11.67 -16.86 -0.67
CA GLN A 38 -12.03 -16.00 0.46
C GLN A 38 -11.95 -14.52 0.09
N TRP A 39 -12.75 -13.67 0.74
CA TRP A 39 -12.62 -12.22 0.63
C TRP A 39 -11.67 -11.70 1.70
N ALA A 40 -10.81 -10.76 1.32
CA ALA A 40 -9.87 -10.16 2.26
C ALA A 40 -9.84 -8.63 2.13
N ALA A 41 -9.66 -7.98 3.27
CA ALA A 41 -9.24 -6.59 3.36
C ALA A 41 -7.71 -6.53 3.50
N VAL A 42 -7.08 -5.63 2.75
CA VAL A 42 -5.63 -5.46 2.60
C VAL A 42 -5.28 -3.99 2.76
N PHE A 43 -4.65 -3.63 3.88
CA PHE A 43 -4.41 -2.24 4.25
C PHE A 43 -3.06 -2.07 4.94
N GLY A 44 -2.53 -0.84 4.89
CA GLY A 44 -1.35 -0.46 5.65
C GLY A 44 -1.69 -0.21 7.11
N ASN A 45 -0.69 -0.27 7.98
CA ASN A 45 -0.87 -0.07 9.42
C ASN A 45 -1.20 1.37 9.83
N GLY A 46 -1.16 2.30 8.87
CA GLY A 46 -1.29 3.72 9.18
C GLY A 46 -0.04 4.26 9.86
N TYR A 47 -0.19 5.41 10.52
CA TYR A 47 0.94 6.24 10.97
C TYR A 47 1.02 6.35 12.49
N ASP A 48 2.19 6.70 13.01
CA ASP A 48 2.44 6.90 14.45
C ASP A 48 2.09 5.69 15.33
N SER A 49 2.20 4.47 14.79
CA SER A 49 2.02 3.23 15.58
C SER A 49 3.20 2.97 16.53
N GLY A 50 4.37 3.56 16.26
CA GLY A 50 5.61 3.29 17.00
C GLY A 50 6.22 1.91 16.72
N THR A 51 5.74 1.21 15.68
CA THR A 51 6.09 -0.20 15.42
C THR A 51 6.66 -0.45 14.02
N GLY A 52 6.83 0.60 13.22
CA GLY A 52 7.27 0.49 11.83
C GLY A 52 6.12 0.43 10.84
N ALA A 53 6.43 -0.06 9.64
CA ALA A 53 5.48 -0.12 8.54
C ALA A 53 5.07 -1.57 8.26
N TRP A 54 3.75 -1.81 8.20
CA TRP A 54 3.18 -3.14 8.04
C TRP A 54 2.03 -3.16 7.04
N LEU A 55 1.94 -4.25 6.28
CA LEU A 55 0.75 -4.61 5.50
C LEU A 55 -0.05 -5.67 6.26
N TYR A 56 -1.36 -5.47 6.34
CA TYR A 56 -2.32 -6.41 6.90
C TYR A 56 -3.15 -7.04 5.80
N ILE A 57 -3.44 -8.32 5.93
CA ILE A 57 -4.42 -9.06 5.13
C ILE A 57 -5.35 -9.76 6.11
N VAL A 58 -6.62 -9.35 6.13
CA VAL A 58 -7.65 -9.78 7.09
C VAL A 58 -8.80 -10.41 6.34
N ASN A 59 -9.30 -11.54 6.83
CA ASN A 59 -10.48 -12.21 6.28
C ASN A 59 -11.72 -11.34 6.49
N LEU A 60 -12.45 -11.06 5.41
CA LEU A 60 -13.62 -10.19 5.45
C LEU A 60 -14.85 -10.86 6.08
N ASP A 61 -14.90 -12.20 6.11
CA ASP A 61 -16.06 -12.94 6.63
C ASP A 61 -16.09 -12.91 8.16
N ASP A 62 -14.94 -13.04 8.82
CA ASP A 62 -14.84 -13.22 10.27
C ASP A 62 -13.86 -12.26 10.99
N GLY A 63 -13.15 -11.41 10.23
CA GLY A 63 -12.16 -10.48 10.79
C GLY A 63 -10.86 -11.13 11.24
N SER A 64 -10.63 -12.41 10.95
CA SER A 64 -9.39 -13.09 11.33
C SER A 64 -8.18 -12.60 10.52
N LEU A 65 -7.02 -12.50 11.17
CA LEU A 65 -5.78 -12.15 10.47
C LEU A 65 -5.32 -13.33 9.60
N ILE A 66 -5.23 -13.11 8.29
CA ILE A 66 -4.70 -14.11 7.35
C ILE A 66 -3.17 -14.02 7.31
N LYS A 67 -2.65 -12.79 7.16
CA LYS A 67 -1.21 -12.54 7.09
C LYS A 67 -0.92 -11.09 7.46
N LYS A 68 0.27 -10.89 8.01
CA LYS A 68 0.86 -9.60 8.25
C LYS A 68 2.30 -9.60 7.77
N ILE A 69 2.72 -8.52 7.12
CA ILE A 69 4.05 -8.40 6.50
C ILE A 69 4.69 -7.11 6.98
N GLN A 70 5.85 -7.20 7.64
CA GLN A 70 6.65 -6.03 8.01
C GLN A 70 7.52 -5.61 6.83
N VAL A 71 7.52 -4.32 6.50
CA VAL A 71 8.44 -3.76 5.49
C VAL A 71 9.50 -2.86 6.10
N SER A 72 9.28 -2.38 7.33
CA SER A 72 10.23 -1.54 8.03
C SER A 72 10.06 -1.68 9.55
N THR A 73 11.18 -1.65 10.27
CA THR A 73 11.26 -1.60 11.73
C THR A 73 11.47 -0.17 12.26
N ASP A 74 11.59 0.84 11.38
CA ASP A 74 11.72 2.25 11.78
C ASP A 74 10.41 2.70 12.43
N VAL A 75 10.41 2.89 13.75
CA VAL A 75 9.24 3.23 14.56
C VAL A 75 8.56 4.55 14.17
N THR A 76 9.23 5.40 13.40
CA THR A 76 8.67 6.66 12.87
C THR A 76 8.08 6.52 11.46
N ASN A 77 8.09 5.30 10.92
CA ASN A 77 7.48 4.95 9.65
C ASN A 77 6.03 4.45 9.85
N GLY A 78 5.31 4.33 8.74
CA GLY A 78 3.96 3.81 8.68
C GLY A 78 3.57 3.60 7.23
N LEU A 79 2.85 2.50 6.95
CA LEU A 79 2.44 2.15 5.60
C LEU A 79 1.13 2.86 5.24
N SER A 80 1.14 3.56 4.11
CA SER A 80 -0.05 4.21 3.53
C SER A 80 -1.04 3.19 2.94
N ALA A 81 -2.12 3.69 2.35
CA ALA A 81 -3.15 2.86 1.73
C ALA A 81 -2.56 1.92 0.67
N ALA A 82 -2.98 0.65 0.71
CA ALA A 82 -2.60 -0.33 -0.29
C ALA A 82 -3.51 -0.24 -1.52
N THR A 83 -2.93 -0.39 -2.70
CA THR A 83 -3.64 -0.49 -3.98
C THR A 83 -3.44 -1.89 -4.56
N LEU A 84 -4.54 -2.62 -4.77
CA LEU A 84 -4.52 -4.04 -5.11
C LEU A 84 -4.32 -4.32 -6.60
N ILE A 85 -3.36 -5.17 -6.94
CA ILE A 85 -3.19 -5.75 -8.28
C ILE A 85 -4.00 -7.05 -8.33
N ARG A 86 -4.70 -7.28 -9.45
CA ARG A 86 -5.48 -8.49 -9.66
C ARG A 86 -4.95 -9.30 -10.84
N ASP A 87 -5.10 -10.61 -10.77
CA ASP A 87 -4.83 -11.49 -11.90
C ASP A 87 -6.01 -11.55 -12.89
N THR A 88 -5.89 -12.37 -13.93
CA THR A 88 -6.93 -12.57 -14.95
C THR A 88 -8.24 -13.15 -14.40
N ASN A 89 -8.20 -13.77 -13.22
CA ASN A 89 -9.37 -14.30 -12.53
C ASN A 89 -10.01 -13.28 -11.57
N GLN A 90 -9.55 -12.02 -11.61
CA GLN A 90 -9.94 -10.94 -10.71
C GLN A 90 -9.65 -11.22 -9.23
N THR A 91 -8.72 -12.14 -8.94
CA THR A 91 -8.26 -12.39 -7.58
C THR A 91 -7.04 -11.53 -7.27
N ILE A 92 -6.83 -11.21 -5.99
CA ILE A 92 -5.66 -10.46 -5.53
C ILE A 92 -4.40 -11.23 -5.89
N ALA A 93 -3.54 -10.60 -6.68
CA ALA A 93 -2.22 -11.11 -7.05
C ALA A 93 -1.09 -10.34 -6.36
N GLY A 94 -1.37 -9.13 -5.88
CA GLY A 94 -0.38 -8.31 -5.21
C GLY A 94 -0.96 -6.99 -4.72
N ALA A 95 -0.11 -6.17 -4.14
CA ALA A 95 -0.45 -4.82 -3.73
C ALA A 95 0.74 -3.89 -3.92
N TYR A 96 0.45 -2.60 -4.11
CA TYR A 96 1.43 -1.54 -3.93
C TYR A 96 1.04 -0.67 -2.73
N ALA A 97 2.02 -0.16 -1.99
CA ALA A 97 1.79 0.81 -0.94
C ALA A 97 3.00 1.72 -0.75
N GLY A 98 2.77 3.00 -0.50
CA GLY A 98 3.81 3.94 -0.09
C GLY A 98 4.04 3.94 1.42
N ASP A 99 5.14 4.54 1.88
CA ASP A 99 5.37 4.78 3.31
C ASP A 99 5.85 6.21 3.62
N LEU A 100 5.95 6.55 4.91
CA LEU A 100 6.42 7.85 5.38
C LEU A 100 7.89 8.14 5.08
N LYS A 101 8.65 7.12 4.67
CA LYS A 101 10.07 7.24 4.28
C LYS A 101 10.23 7.32 2.77
N GLY A 102 9.14 7.50 2.03
CA GLY A 102 9.15 7.64 0.58
C GLY A 102 9.44 6.35 -0.16
N ASN A 103 9.34 5.20 0.49
CA ASN A 103 9.46 3.93 -0.21
C ASN A 103 8.12 3.56 -0.85
N LEU A 104 8.15 3.15 -2.11
CA LEU A 104 7.06 2.45 -2.76
C LEU A 104 7.35 0.95 -2.71
N TRP A 105 6.47 0.22 -2.03
CA TRP A 105 6.57 -1.22 -1.85
C TRP A 105 5.67 -1.94 -2.84
N LYS A 106 6.12 -3.11 -3.31
CA LYS A 106 5.31 -4.10 -4.00
C LYS A 106 5.25 -5.36 -3.15
N PHE A 107 4.06 -5.91 -3.00
CA PHE A 107 3.81 -7.18 -2.32
C PHE A 107 3.38 -8.23 -3.34
N ASP A 108 4.01 -9.39 -3.29
CA ASP A 108 3.57 -10.57 -4.01
C ASP A 108 2.60 -11.34 -3.12
N LEU A 109 1.36 -11.44 -3.56
CA LEU A 109 0.26 -12.12 -2.86
C LEU A 109 -0.27 -13.31 -3.67
N THR A 110 0.54 -13.85 -4.59
CA THR A 110 0.20 -15.05 -5.35
C THR A 110 0.52 -16.32 -4.56
N GLY A 111 -0.18 -17.41 -4.87
CA GLY A 111 -0.05 -18.68 -4.17
C GLY A 111 -0.67 -18.66 -2.77
N THR A 112 -0.07 -19.40 -1.85
CA THR A 112 -0.55 -19.54 -0.47
C THR A 112 -0.02 -18.42 0.42
N SER A 113 -0.74 -18.08 1.50
CA SER A 113 -0.37 -17.02 2.44
C SER A 113 0.98 -17.19 3.14
N SER A 114 1.51 -18.42 3.15
CA SER A 114 2.87 -18.73 3.59
C SER A 114 3.95 -18.15 2.67
N ALA A 115 3.69 -18.05 1.36
CA ALA A 115 4.62 -17.56 0.35
C ALA A 115 4.54 -16.03 0.15
N TRP A 116 3.47 -15.40 0.64
CA TRP A 116 3.28 -13.95 0.47
C TRP A 116 4.36 -13.14 1.19
N GLY A 117 4.81 -12.08 0.52
CA GLY A 117 5.90 -11.25 1.01
C GLY A 117 6.10 -9.98 0.21
N VAL A 118 7.12 -9.24 0.60
CA VAL A 118 7.61 -8.10 -0.19
C VAL A 118 8.31 -8.63 -1.43
N ALA A 119 7.93 -8.12 -2.59
CA ALA A 119 8.57 -8.47 -3.85
C ALA A 119 10.03 -7.97 -3.89
N TYR A 120 10.76 -8.28 -4.97
CA TYR A 120 12.13 -7.80 -5.18
C TYR A 120 13.07 -8.14 -4.01
N SER A 121 12.92 -9.32 -3.41
CA SER A 121 13.77 -9.78 -2.29
C SER A 121 13.72 -8.86 -1.06
N GLY A 122 12.58 -8.20 -0.81
CA GLY A 122 12.41 -7.35 0.37
C GLY A 122 12.86 -5.91 0.18
N VAL A 123 13.24 -5.50 -1.03
CA VAL A 123 13.62 -4.11 -1.32
C VAL A 123 12.43 -3.31 -1.88
N PRO A 124 12.37 -1.99 -1.61
CA PRO A 124 11.32 -1.17 -2.19
C PRO A 124 11.49 -1.10 -3.71
N LEU A 125 10.36 -1.08 -4.42
CA LEU A 125 10.33 -0.92 -5.88
C LEU A 125 10.89 0.45 -6.28
N PHE A 126 10.59 1.47 -5.49
CA PHE A 126 11.06 2.82 -5.73
C PHE A 126 11.27 3.59 -4.43
N GLN A 127 12.12 4.59 -4.50
CA GLN A 127 12.45 5.48 -3.40
C GLN A 127 12.30 6.93 -3.86
N ALA A 128 11.27 7.59 -3.33
CA ALA A 128 10.97 8.99 -3.61
C ALA A 128 11.89 9.89 -2.80
N VAL A 129 12.67 10.69 -3.52
CA VAL A 129 13.53 11.74 -2.99
C VAL A 129 13.36 13.01 -3.81
N ASP A 130 13.65 14.17 -3.22
CA ASP A 130 13.78 15.42 -3.96
C ASP A 130 15.18 15.57 -4.60
N ALA A 131 15.48 16.76 -5.12
CA ALA A 131 16.75 17.04 -5.79
C ALA A 131 17.97 17.00 -4.84
N ASP A 132 17.75 17.08 -3.53
CA ASP A 132 18.78 17.07 -2.49
C ASP A 132 18.85 15.70 -1.77
N ASP A 133 18.29 14.65 -2.38
CA ASP A 133 18.20 13.28 -1.85
C ASP A 133 17.39 13.15 -0.54
N VAL A 134 16.53 14.12 -0.22
CA VAL A 134 15.67 14.06 0.97
C VAL A 134 14.43 13.21 0.69
N ARG A 135 14.15 12.25 1.58
CA ARG A 135 13.00 11.34 1.49
C ARG A 135 11.68 12.09 1.43
N GLN A 136 10.84 11.72 0.46
CA GLN A 136 9.53 12.34 0.23
C GLN A 136 8.41 11.36 0.61
N PRO A 137 7.64 11.60 1.70
CA PRO A 137 6.56 10.70 2.12
C PRO A 137 5.54 10.40 1.02
N ILE A 138 5.06 9.15 0.96
CA ILE A 138 3.98 8.74 0.05
C ILE A 138 2.78 8.36 0.93
N THR A 139 1.84 9.28 1.10
CA THR A 139 0.68 9.11 2.01
C THR A 139 -0.66 9.01 1.29
N GLY A 140 -0.71 9.43 0.01
CA GLY A 140 -1.90 9.39 -0.82
C GLY A 140 -2.11 8.03 -1.51
N PRO A 141 -3.32 7.79 -2.06
CA PRO A 141 -3.58 6.59 -2.84
C PRO A 141 -2.71 6.54 -4.10
N LEU A 142 -2.32 5.33 -4.49
CA LEU A 142 -1.61 5.06 -5.74
C LEU A 142 -2.63 4.84 -6.85
N GLU A 143 -2.29 5.24 -8.06
CA GLU A 143 -3.04 4.91 -9.28
C GLU A 143 -2.18 3.99 -10.14
N ILE A 144 -2.79 2.99 -10.77
CA ILE A 144 -2.07 1.99 -11.55
C ILE A 144 -2.65 1.97 -12.96
N GLY A 145 -1.78 2.15 -13.95
CA GLY A 145 -2.10 1.97 -15.36
C GLY A 145 -1.39 0.74 -15.93
N THR A 146 -1.88 0.22 -17.05
CA THR A 146 -1.18 -0.82 -17.80
C THR A 146 -0.16 -0.20 -18.74
N HIS A 147 1.03 -0.80 -18.82
CA HIS A 147 2.06 -0.35 -19.75
C HIS A 147 1.88 -1.05 -21.12
N PRO A 148 1.97 -0.35 -22.26
CA PRO A 148 1.78 -0.95 -23.59
C PRO A 148 2.72 -2.11 -23.93
N LEU A 149 3.90 -2.17 -23.32
CA LEU A 149 4.88 -3.24 -23.51
C LEU A 149 4.78 -4.36 -22.46
N GLY A 150 3.73 -4.34 -21.62
CA GLY A 150 3.57 -5.24 -20.48
C GLY A 150 4.05 -4.62 -19.17
N GLY A 151 3.48 -5.11 -18.07
CA GLY A 151 3.70 -4.55 -16.73
C GLY A 151 2.72 -3.43 -16.36
N TYR A 152 3.02 -2.74 -15.25
CA TYR A 152 2.18 -1.71 -14.67
C TYR A 152 2.97 -0.41 -14.52
N LEU A 153 2.31 0.71 -14.82
CA LEU A 153 2.74 2.04 -14.44
C LEU A 153 2.09 2.39 -13.11
N VAL A 154 2.90 2.73 -12.10
CA VAL A 154 2.40 3.13 -10.78
C VAL A 154 2.59 4.63 -10.64
N TYR A 155 1.49 5.35 -10.53
CA TYR A 155 1.43 6.79 -10.34
C TYR A 155 1.16 7.11 -8.88
N PHE A 156 1.92 8.04 -8.33
CA PHE A 156 1.76 8.46 -6.95
C PHE A 156 2.13 9.92 -6.77
N GLY A 157 1.51 10.55 -5.77
CA GLY A 157 1.91 11.86 -5.28
C GLY A 157 2.78 11.69 -4.05
N THR A 158 3.79 12.54 -3.92
CA THR A 158 4.53 12.72 -2.67
C THR A 158 3.90 13.85 -1.86
N GLY A 159 3.94 13.74 -0.54
CA GLY A 159 3.41 14.72 0.39
C GLY A 159 2.89 14.09 1.68
N GLN A 160 2.91 14.88 2.75
CA GLN A 160 2.19 14.65 4.00
C GLN A 160 1.33 15.89 4.25
N TYR A 161 0.16 15.72 4.90
CA TYR A 161 -0.73 16.82 5.26
C TYR A 161 -1.22 16.67 6.70
N MET A 162 -0.32 16.21 7.58
CA MET A 162 -0.68 15.60 8.86
C MET A 162 0.11 16.18 10.04
N ARG A 163 1.01 17.15 9.81
CA ARG A 163 1.74 17.86 10.87
C ARG A 163 1.40 19.35 10.83
N GLY A 164 1.31 20.01 12.00
CA GLY A 164 0.83 21.40 12.15
C GLY A 164 1.61 22.48 11.39
N ASN A 165 2.69 22.11 10.70
CA ASN A 165 3.62 22.94 9.94
C ASN A 165 3.65 22.62 8.44
N ASP A 166 2.72 21.80 7.90
CA ASP A 166 2.67 21.39 6.48
C ASP A 166 2.20 22.47 5.49
N VAL A 167 1.83 23.68 5.95
CA VAL A 167 1.14 24.67 5.09
C VAL A 167 2.04 25.33 4.01
N LEU A 168 3.30 24.92 3.87
CA LEU A 168 4.27 25.59 2.99
C LEU A 168 5.01 24.70 1.97
N SER A 169 4.78 23.38 1.93
CA SER A 169 5.52 22.52 0.98
C SER A 169 4.72 22.25 -0.30
N ARG A 170 5.10 22.94 -1.39
CA ARG A 170 4.67 22.65 -2.77
C ARG A 170 5.90 22.28 -3.60
N THR A 171 6.42 21.07 -3.44
CA THR A 171 7.50 20.57 -4.30
C THR A 171 6.92 19.62 -5.36
N ALA A 172 7.23 19.90 -6.62
CA ALA A 172 6.60 19.32 -7.80
C ALA A 172 6.98 17.85 -8.07
N LYS A 173 6.00 17.12 -8.62
CA LYS A 173 6.03 15.73 -9.13
C LYS A 173 7.18 15.47 -10.11
N CYS A 174 7.85 14.33 -9.98
CA CYS A 174 8.74 13.78 -10.99
C CYS A 174 8.20 12.43 -11.50
N LEU A 175 7.95 12.37 -12.82
CA LEU A 175 7.62 11.17 -13.59
C LEU A 175 8.93 10.40 -13.86
N ARG A 176 9.08 9.19 -13.32
CA ARG A 176 10.16 8.28 -13.76
C ARG A 176 9.61 6.92 -14.17
N HIS A 177 9.89 6.60 -15.42
CA HIS A 177 9.68 5.30 -16.06
C HIS A 177 10.56 4.24 -15.38
N LEU A 178 9.95 3.15 -14.93
CA LEU A 178 10.66 1.92 -14.55
C LEU A 178 10.14 0.83 -15.50
N GLY A 179 11.04 0.35 -16.36
CA GLY A 179 10.81 -0.76 -17.29
C GLY A 179 11.02 -2.12 -16.65
#